data_AF-A0A957ZGF0-F1
#
_entry.id   AF-A0A957ZGF0-F1
#
_cell.length_a   1.000
_cell.length_b   1.000
_cell.length_c   1.000
_cell.angle_alpha   90.00
_cell.angle_beta   90.00
_cell.angle_gamma   90.00
#
_symmetry.space_group_name_H-M   'P 1'
#
loop_
_entity.id
_entity.type
_entity.pdbx_description
1 polymer ?
#
loop_
_entity_poly.entity_id
_entity_poly.type
_entity_poly.pdbx_seq_one_letter_code
_entity_poly.pdbx_strand_id
1 'polypeptide(L)'
;RYDFPAEWLAAELQRQVEARQLVHGRFTPTPEKDATEKGVEIATPPTAEYVDRRTLEQMHRRTLTILRKEVQPAPLTAYADFLARWQHLHPAARLEGEASLRQVLQQLRAAPVVGRVWERDVLPLRLHHYRAGDLADLCQSGELVWVGAGGVDPRRMRVRYFFRGEGSAYLEPPPMDVSALSQHAQNVYAFLKGEGALFLADMCTALELDRADAEAALTELVMSGLVTNDSLDALRRIVGGEVVAPAAQHARQRPLSTLETQLAER
;
A
#
# COMPACT_ATOMS: atom_id res chain seq x y z
N ARG A 1 21.77 -1.16 -56.16
CA ARG A 1 21.10 -1.00 -57.48
C ARG A 1 21.07 0.46 -57.96
N TYR A 2 21.78 1.37 -57.30
CA TYR A 2 22.06 2.73 -57.75
C TYR A 2 23.50 3.05 -57.36
N ASP A 3 24.26 3.69 -58.25
CA ASP A 3 25.70 3.95 -58.10
C ASP A 3 25.95 5.42 -57.73
N PHE A 4 25.36 5.85 -56.60
CA PHE A 4 25.54 7.22 -56.12
C PHE A 4 26.87 7.33 -55.36
N PRO A 5 27.66 8.40 -55.58
CA PRO A 5 28.81 8.69 -54.74
C PRO A 5 28.40 8.83 -53.27
N ALA A 6 29.11 8.17 -52.36
CA ALA A 6 28.77 8.13 -50.94
C ALA A 6 28.75 9.52 -50.29
N GLU A 7 29.70 10.39 -50.66
CA GLU A 7 29.78 11.77 -50.17
C GLU A 7 28.58 12.61 -50.62
N TRP A 8 28.16 12.44 -51.88
CA TRP A 8 26.98 13.11 -52.41
C TRP A 8 25.72 12.68 -51.67
N LEU A 9 25.55 11.38 -51.45
CA LEU A 9 24.40 10.84 -50.73
C LEU A 9 24.34 11.34 -49.28
N ALA A 10 25.49 11.39 -48.58
CA ALA A 10 25.56 11.91 -47.22
C ALA A 10 25.20 13.41 -47.15
N ALA A 11 25.72 14.22 -48.08
CA ALA A 11 25.40 15.64 -48.17
C ALA A 11 23.91 15.88 -48.50
N GLU A 12 23.34 15.08 -49.39
CA GLU A 12 21.94 15.19 -49.77
C GLU A 12 20.99 14.75 -48.63
N LEU A 13 21.31 13.66 -47.91
CA LEU A 13 20.55 13.25 -46.73
C LEU A 13 20.59 14.32 -45.62
N GLN A 14 21.77 14.90 -45.37
CA GLN A 14 21.93 15.99 -44.41
C GLN A 14 21.09 17.21 -44.81
N ARG A 15 21.12 17.61 -46.08
CA ARG A 15 20.30 18.70 -46.62
C ARG A 15 18.80 18.44 -46.42
N GLN A 16 18.35 17.20 -46.62
CA GLN A 16 16.94 16.82 -46.44
C GLN A 16 16.51 16.77 -44.96
N VAL A 17 17.43 16.44 -44.05
CA VAL A 17 17.22 16.55 -42.60
C VAL A 17 17.11 18.03 -42.18
N GLU A 18 18.01 18.89 -42.67
CA GLU A 18 17.97 20.34 -42.43
C GLU A 18 16.68 20.98 -42.98
N ALA A 19 16.22 20.51 -44.14
CA ALA A 19 14.95 20.89 -44.75
C ALA A 19 13.70 20.26 -44.07
N ARG A 20 13.89 19.47 -43.01
CA ARG A 20 12.83 18.79 -42.23
C ARG A 20 11.92 17.87 -43.05
N GLN A 21 12.44 17.31 -44.15
CA GLN A 21 11.76 16.27 -44.93
C GLN A 21 12.07 14.88 -44.39
N LEU A 22 13.32 14.67 -43.95
CA LEU A 22 13.76 13.43 -43.32
C LEU A 22 14.00 13.64 -41.82
N VAL A 23 13.81 12.57 -41.06
CA VAL A 23 14.22 12.48 -39.66
C VAL A 23 15.31 11.41 -39.57
N HIS A 24 16.38 11.76 -38.87
CA HIS A 24 17.52 10.89 -38.63
C HIS A 24 17.47 10.32 -37.20
N GLY A 25 17.68 9.01 -37.05
CA GLY A 25 17.61 8.35 -35.75
C GLY A 25 17.72 6.83 -35.82
N ARG A 26 17.16 6.15 -34.82
CA ARG A 26 16.96 4.70 -34.80
C ARG A 26 15.47 4.43 -34.64
N PHE A 27 14.86 3.85 -35.65
CA PHE A 27 13.43 3.61 -35.76
C PHE A 27 13.11 2.11 -35.83
N THR A 28 14.04 1.30 -36.33
CA THR A 28 13.88 -0.17 -36.31
C THR A 28 14.21 -0.69 -34.92
N PRO A 29 13.27 -1.40 -34.25
CA PRO A 29 13.56 -2.04 -32.97
C PRO A 29 14.69 -3.06 -33.16
N THR A 30 15.68 -3.01 -32.29
CA THR A 30 16.71 -4.05 -32.26
C THR A 30 16.03 -5.36 -31.88
N PRO A 31 16.17 -6.45 -32.66
CA PRO A 31 15.60 -7.72 -32.25
C PRO A 31 16.20 -8.10 -30.90
N GLU A 32 15.34 -8.38 -29.92
CA GLU A 32 15.76 -9.02 -28.67
C GLU A 32 16.45 -10.35 -29.00
N LYS A 33 17.40 -10.75 -28.14
CA LYS A 33 18.35 -11.87 -28.33
C LYS A 33 17.71 -13.25 -28.56
N ASP A 34 16.39 -13.37 -28.63
CA ASP A 34 15.67 -14.64 -28.86
C ASP A 34 15.64 -15.07 -30.35
N ALA A 35 16.11 -14.22 -31.28
CA ALA A 35 16.25 -14.60 -32.69
C ALA A 35 17.57 -15.33 -33.03
N THR A 36 18.38 -15.72 -32.04
CA THR A 36 19.70 -16.34 -32.25
C THR A 36 19.66 -17.84 -32.61
N GLU A 37 18.48 -18.41 -32.92
CA GLU A 37 18.36 -19.83 -33.31
C GLU A 37 18.14 -20.06 -34.81
N LYS A 38 17.96 -19.02 -35.62
CA LYS A 38 17.92 -19.18 -37.09
C LYS A 38 19.03 -18.34 -37.68
N GLY A 39 20.09 -19.01 -38.15
CA GLY A 39 21.29 -18.45 -38.76
C GLY A 39 21.01 -17.60 -40.01
N VAL A 40 20.38 -16.45 -39.82
CA VAL A 40 20.34 -15.35 -40.74
C VAL A 40 21.42 -14.39 -40.26
N GLU A 41 22.44 -14.16 -41.08
CA GLU A 41 23.42 -13.11 -40.82
C GLU A 41 22.68 -11.77 -40.67
N ILE A 42 22.53 -11.31 -39.43
CA ILE A 42 21.97 -9.99 -39.16
C ILE A 42 23.07 -9.00 -39.52
N ALA A 43 22.96 -8.38 -40.69
CA ALA A 43 23.81 -7.27 -41.08
C ALA A 43 23.86 -6.24 -39.94
N THR A 44 25.06 -5.82 -39.54
CA THR A 44 25.28 -4.79 -38.52
C THR A 44 24.32 -3.63 -38.78
N PRO A 45 23.43 -3.28 -37.83
CA PRO A 45 22.44 -2.26 -38.07
C PRO A 45 23.18 -0.96 -38.45
N PRO A 46 22.78 -0.29 -39.54
CA PRO A 46 23.40 0.97 -39.91
C PRO A 46 23.28 1.92 -38.71
N THR A 47 24.37 2.61 -38.40
CA THR A 47 24.48 3.51 -37.25
C THR A 47 23.46 4.66 -37.28
N ALA A 48 22.87 4.90 -38.46
CA ALA A 48 22.03 6.02 -38.84
C ALA A 48 20.88 5.54 -39.76
N GLU A 49 19.64 5.64 -39.30
CA GLU A 49 18.45 5.40 -40.12
C GLU A 49 17.78 6.73 -40.48
N TYR A 50 17.22 6.80 -41.68
CA TYR A 50 16.50 7.97 -42.18
C TYR A 50 15.07 7.57 -42.54
N VAL A 51 14.09 8.35 -42.08
CA VAL A 51 12.68 8.14 -42.39
C VAL A 51 12.05 9.45 -42.85
N ASP A 52 11.14 9.38 -43.81
CA ASP A 52 10.32 10.52 -44.18
C ASP A 52 9.48 10.99 -42.98
N ARG A 53 9.51 12.30 -42.72
CA ARG A 53 8.83 12.90 -41.56
C ARG A 53 7.34 12.59 -41.54
N ARG A 54 6.66 12.67 -42.70
CA ARG A 54 5.21 12.45 -42.79
C ARG A 54 4.87 10.98 -42.52
N THR A 55 5.71 10.07 -43.00
CA THR A 55 5.59 8.63 -42.76
C THR A 55 5.76 8.30 -41.29
N LEU A 56 6.78 8.86 -40.62
CA LEU A 56 6.98 8.68 -39.18
C LEU A 56 5.81 9.22 -38.36
N GLU A 57 5.29 10.41 -38.70
CA GLU A 57 4.11 11.00 -38.05
C GLU A 57 2.85 10.13 -38.24
N GLN A 58 2.66 9.55 -39.43
CA GLN A 58 1.57 8.62 -39.71
C GLN A 58 1.68 7.34 -38.88
N MET A 59 2.88 6.76 -38.82
CA MET A 59 3.17 5.59 -37.98
C MET A 59 2.86 5.90 -36.51
N HIS A 60 3.38 7.00 -35.98
CA HIS A 60 3.15 7.42 -34.59
C HIS A 60 1.66 7.62 -34.29
N ARG A 61 0.92 8.32 -35.15
CA ARG A 61 -0.54 8.52 -34.98
C ARG A 61 -1.31 7.21 -35.02
N ARG A 62 -0.93 6.27 -35.90
CA ARG A 62 -1.56 4.95 -35.97
C ARG A 62 -1.28 4.12 -34.72
N THR A 63 -0.05 4.12 -34.23
CA THR A 63 0.35 3.47 -32.97
C THR A 63 -0.43 4.06 -31.79
N LEU A 64 -0.50 5.38 -31.66
CA LEU A 64 -1.31 6.03 -30.62
C LEU A 64 -2.80 5.67 -30.72
N THR A 65 -3.33 5.51 -31.93
CA THR A 65 -4.73 5.10 -32.12
C THR A 65 -4.95 3.66 -31.68
N ILE A 66 -4.01 2.75 -31.94
CA ILE A 66 -4.05 1.35 -31.47
C ILE A 66 -3.97 1.32 -29.93
N LEU A 67 -2.98 1.99 -29.34
CA LEU A 67 -2.80 2.06 -27.89
C LEU A 67 -4.01 2.70 -27.18
N ARG A 68 -4.65 3.71 -27.78
CA ARG A 68 -5.89 4.30 -27.25
C ARG A 68 -7.08 3.35 -27.34
N LYS A 69 -7.12 2.44 -28.30
CA LYS A 69 -8.14 1.39 -28.36
C LYS A 69 -7.93 0.30 -27.32
N GLU A 70 -6.69 0.10 -26.88
CA GLU A 70 -6.33 -0.82 -25.79
C GLU A 70 -6.66 -0.23 -24.41
N VAL A 71 -6.76 1.10 -24.29
CA VAL A 71 -7.15 1.80 -23.05
C VAL A 71 -8.46 2.57 -23.29
N GLN A 72 -9.57 1.84 -23.34
CA GLN A 72 -10.91 2.46 -23.45
C GLN A 72 -11.49 2.77 -22.06
N PRO A 73 -12.17 3.92 -21.90
CA PRO A 73 -12.82 4.27 -20.64
C PRO A 73 -13.96 3.29 -20.35
N ALA A 74 -13.98 2.73 -19.14
CA ALA A 74 -15.07 1.87 -18.68
C ALA A 74 -16.24 2.72 -18.16
N PRO A 75 -17.51 2.29 -18.36
CA PRO A 75 -18.65 2.88 -17.68
C PRO A 75 -18.48 2.81 -16.15
N LEU A 76 -19.01 3.81 -15.44
CA LEU A 76 -18.94 3.87 -13.97
C LEU A 76 -19.55 2.63 -13.30
N THR A 77 -20.61 2.06 -13.90
CA THR A 77 -21.25 0.84 -13.40
C THR A 77 -20.35 -0.39 -13.52
N ALA A 78 -19.61 -0.51 -14.63
CA ALA A 78 -18.64 -1.59 -14.81
C ALA A 78 -17.48 -1.46 -13.81
N TYR A 79 -17.02 -0.23 -13.57
CA TYR A 79 -15.99 0.04 -12.56
C TYR A 79 -16.47 -0.27 -11.14
N ALA A 80 -17.71 0.09 -10.79
CA ALA A 80 -18.30 -0.19 -9.49
C ALA A 80 -18.47 -1.71 -9.23
N ASP A 81 -18.97 -2.46 -10.23
CA ASP A 81 -19.08 -3.92 -10.14
C ASP A 81 -17.70 -4.57 -10.04
N PHE A 82 -16.73 -4.13 -10.85
CA PHE A 82 -15.35 -4.56 -10.75
C PHE A 82 -14.79 -4.33 -9.35
N LEU A 83 -14.94 -3.13 -8.77
CA LEU A 83 -14.47 -2.83 -7.41
C LEU A 83 -15.13 -3.73 -6.37
N ALA A 84 -16.44 -3.93 -6.46
CA ALA A 84 -17.17 -4.79 -5.53
C ALA A 84 -16.68 -6.25 -5.59
N ARG A 85 -16.39 -6.77 -6.79
CA ARG A 85 -15.81 -8.11 -6.98
C ARG A 85 -14.37 -8.18 -6.53
N TRP A 86 -13.55 -7.21 -6.92
CA TRP A 86 -12.14 -7.11 -6.58
C TRP A 86 -11.94 -7.08 -5.07
N GLN A 87 -12.76 -6.32 -4.35
CA GLN A 87 -12.72 -6.24 -2.89
C GLN A 87 -13.52 -7.34 -2.17
N HIS A 88 -13.99 -8.36 -2.90
CA HIS A 88 -14.75 -9.51 -2.37
C HIS A 88 -16.09 -9.14 -1.69
N LEU A 89 -16.66 -7.97 -1.98
CA LEU A 89 -17.94 -7.51 -1.46
C LEU A 89 -19.14 -8.04 -2.27
N HIS A 90 -18.94 -8.32 -3.55
CA HIS A 90 -19.96 -8.92 -4.41
C HIS A 90 -20.25 -10.36 -3.94
N PRO A 91 -21.53 -10.78 -3.75
CA PRO A 91 -21.86 -12.11 -3.22
C PRO A 91 -21.22 -13.29 -3.97
N ALA A 92 -21.08 -13.19 -5.29
CA ALA A 92 -20.42 -14.20 -6.12
C ALA A 92 -18.87 -14.18 -6.08
N ALA A 93 -18.26 -13.26 -5.35
CA ALA A 93 -16.81 -13.08 -5.27
C ALA A 93 -16.27 -13.12 -3.83
N ARG A 94 -17.14 -13.47 -2.86
CA ARG A 94 -16.71 -13.73 -1.48
C ARG A 94 -15.80 -14.96 -1.45
N LEU A 95 -14.86 -14.95 -0.52
CA LEU A 95 -13.85 -15.99 -0.40
C LEU A 95 -14.26 -17.08 0.59
N GLU A 96 -13.73 -18.27 0.37
CA GLU A 96 -13.89 -19.46 1.22
C GLU A 96 -12.55 -20.20 1.34
N GLY A 97 -12.45 -21.07 2.36
CA GLY A 97 -11.29 -21.90 2.62
C GLY A 97 -10.33 -21.33 3.66
N GLU A 98 -9.30 -22.09 3.99
CA GLU A 98 -8.39 -21.79 5.10
C GLU A 98 -7.56 -20.51 4.88
N ALA A 99 -7.16 -20.25 3.64
CA ALA A 99 -6.33 -19.09 3.29
C ALA A 99 -7.11 -17.79 3.05
N SER A 100 -8.45 -17.82 3.04
CA SER A 100 -9.26 -16.67 2.61
C SER A 100 -9.13 -15.46 3.53
N LEU A 101 -9.06 -15.66 4.84
CA LEU A 101 -8.88 -14.57 5.80
C LEU A 101 -7.55 -13.84 5.56
N ARG A 102 -6.47 -14.60 5.37
CA ARG A 102 -5.15 -14.06 5.04
C ARG A 102 -5.19 -13.25 3.75
N GLN A 103 -5.86 -13.75 2.71
CA GLN A 103 -6.00 -13.04 1.44
C GLN A 103 -6.73 -11.69 1.62
N VAL A 104 -7.82 -11.66 2.39
CA VAL A 104 -8.53 -10.41 2.69
C VAL A 104 -7.63 -9.43 3.44
N LEU A 105 -6.90 -9.89 4.46
CA LEU A 105 -6.00 -9.04 5.25
C LEU A 105 -4.80 -8.53 4.45
N GLN A 106 -4.29 -9.31 3.49
CA GLN A 106 -3.27 -8.86 2.55
C GLN A 106 -3.79 -7.76 1.63
N GLN A 107 -5.03 -7.88 1.14
CA GLN A 107 -5.63 -6.87 0.27
C GLN A 107 -5.97 -5.58 1.03
N LEU A 108 -6.39 -5.70 2.29
CA LEU A 108 -6.74 -4.58 3.17
C LEU A 108 -5.62 -4.17 4.12
N ARG A 109 -4.37 -4.52 3.76
CA ARG A 109 -3.22 -4.29 4.62
C ARG A 109 -3.10 -2.82 4.99
N ALA A 110 -2.93 -2.57 6.28
CA ALA A 110 -2.85 -1.27 6.90
C ALA A 110 -4.04 -0.32 6.64
N ALA A 111 -5.18 -0.83 6.15
CA ALA A 111 -6.37 -0.03 5.97
C ALA A 111 -6.88 0.49 7.33
N PRO A 112 -7.08 1.81 7.51
CA PRO A 112 -7.47 2.39 8.78
C PRO A 112 -8.99 2.28 8.99
N VAL A 113 -9.45 1.14 9.50
CA VAL A 113 -10.87 0.87 9.74
C VAL A 113 -11.17 0.90 11.24
N VAL A 114 -12.35 1.41 11.64
CA VAL A 114 -12.79 1.37 13.04
C VAL A 114 -12.75 -0.05 13.58
N GLY A 115 -12.15 -0.26 14.76
CA GLY A 115 -11.85 -1.59 15.29
C GLY A 115 -13.03 -2.55 15.30
N ARG A 116 -14.20 -2.13 15.80
CA ARG A 116 -15.42 -2.96 15.81
C ARG A 116 -15.96 -3.30 14.42
N VAL A 117 -15.67 -2.47 13.41
CA VAL A 117 -16.19 -2.63 12.04
C VAL A 117 -15.47 -3.76 11.31
N TRP A 118 -14.24 -4.11 11.72
CA TRP A 118 -13.51 -5.25 11.16
C TRP A 118 -14.29 -6.56 11.27
N GLU A 119 -14.64 -6.95 12.49
CA GLU A 119 -15.32 -8.22 12.77
C GLU A 119 -16.83 -8.15 12.53
N ARG A 120 -17.43 -6.95 12.58
CA ARG A 120 -18.87 -6.76 12.32
C ARG A 120 -19.21 -6.79 10.83
N ASP A 121 -18.45 -6.05 10.00
CA ASP A 121 -18.81 -5.81 8.61
C ASP A 121 -17.70 -6.21 7.64
N VAL A 122 -16.45 -5.77 7.85
CA VAL A 122 -15.40 -5.89 6.82
C VAL A 122 -15.09 -7.34 6.47
N LEU A 123 -14.88 -8.19 7.49
CA LEU A 123 -14.55 -9.60 7.31
C LEU A 123 -15.80 -10.42 6.93
N PRO A 124 -16.96 -10.31 7.63
CA PRO A 124 -18.15 -11.06 7.26
C PRO A 124 -18.72 -10.75 5.87
N LEU A 125 -18.52 -9.52 5.35
CA LEU A 125 -18.98 -9.18 4.00
C LEU A 125 -18.10 -9.78 2.90
N ARG A 126 -16.88 -10.23 3.23
CA ARG A 126 -15.87 -10.75 2.29
C ARG A 126 -15.67 -12.26 2.35
N LEU A 127 -16.11 -12.88 3.44
CA LEU A 127 -15.91 -14.30 3.74
C LEU A 127 -17.27 -14.96 3.95
N HIS A 128 -17.53 -16.11 3.33
CA HIS A 128 -18.83 -16.78 3.46
C HIS A 128 -19.11 -17.29 4.88
N HIS A 129 -18.08 -17.82 5.56
CA HIS A 129 -18.19 -18.47 6.85
C HIS A 129 -17.18 -17.93 7.87
N TYR A 130 -17.05 -16.60 7.97
CA TYR A 130 -16.13 -15.97 8.93
C TYR A 130 -16.44 -16.39 10.37
N ARG A 131 -15.41 -16.88 11.08
CA ARG A 131 -15.49 -17.12 12.52
C ARG A 131 -14.52 -16.18 13.22
N ALA A 132 -14.98 -15.58 14.32
CA ALA A 132 -14.17 -14.67 15.14
C ALA A 132 -12.90 -15.33 15.73
N GLY A 133 -12.85 -16.67 15.78
CA GLY A 133 -11.67 -17.45 16.17
C GLY A 133 -10.56 -17.38 15.13
N ASP A 134 -10.89 -17.36 13.83
CA ASP A 134 -9.89 -17.43 12.75
C ASP A 134 -8.92 -16.23 12.79
N LEU A 135 -9.44 -15.04 13.13
CA LEU A 135 -8.62 -13.85 13.33
C LEU A 135 -7.80 -13.92 14.61
N ALA A 136 -8.36 -14.50 15.68
CA ALA A 136 -7.66 -14.68 16.95
C ALA A 136 -6.47 -15.64 16.77
N ASP A 137 -6.67 -16.75 16.06
CA ASP A 137 -5.65 -17.76 15.79
C ASP A 137 -4.52 -17.17 14.94
N LEU A 138 -4.85 -16.37 13.92
CA LEU A 138 -3.85 -15.71 13.05
C LEU A 138 -3.04 -14.63 13.79
N CYS A 139 -3.67 -13.93 14.73
CA CYS A 139 -2.97 -13.01 15.64
C CYS A 139 -2.08 -13.79 16.62
N GLN A 140 -2.60 -14.88 17.20
CA GLN A 140 -1.88 -15.72 18.17
C GLN A 140 -0.69 -16.47 17.55
N SER A 141 -0.70 -16.75 16.24
CA SER A 141 0.47 -17.29 15.55
C SER A 141 1.64 -16.30 15.49
N GLY A 142 1.41 -15.02 15.85
CA GLY A 142 2.40 -13.96 15.84
C GLY A 142 2.69 -13.39 14.45
N GLU A 143 2.01 -13.89 13.41
CA GLU A 143 2.18 -13.44 12.04
C GLU A 143 1.45 -12.12 11.75
N LEU A 144 0.28 -11.92 12.35
CA LEU A 144 -0.53 -10.73 12.16
C LEU A 144 -0.48 -9.84 13.41
N VAL A 145 -0.08 -8.59 13.21
CA VAL A 145 -0.08 -7.59 14.26
C VAL A 145 -1.04 -6.47 13.90
N TRP A 146 -1.46 -5.72 14.92
CA TRP A 146 -2.32 -4.57 14.77
C TRP A 146 -1.72 -3.34 15.44
N VAL A 147 -2.09 -2.17 14.91
CA VAL A 147 -1.81 -0.86 15.50
C VAL A 147 -3.11 -0.07 15.58
N GLY A 148 -3.34 0.55 16.72
CA GLY A 148 -4.43 1.51 16.91
C GLY A 148 -4.02 2.91 16.45
N ALA A 149 -4.99 3.72 16.08
CA ALA A 149 -4.78 5.15 15.89
C ALA A 149 -6.09 5.93 16.07
N GLY A 150 -5.96 7.07 16.74
CA GLY A 150 -6.92 8.16 16.72
C GLY A 150 -8.06 8.05 17.73
N GLY A 151 -8.66 9.22 18.00
CA GLY A 151 -9.81 9.39 18.88
C GLY A 151 -9.44 9.63 20.34
N VAL A 152 -10.35 10.30 21.06
CA VAL A 152 -10.36 10.33 22.54
C VAL A 152 -11.09 9.10 23.09
N ASP A 153 -12.01 8.55 22.30
CA ASP A 153 -12.83 7.38 22.64
C ASP A 153 -12.24 6.11 21.99
N PRO A 154 -11.72 5.15 22.78
CA PRO A 154 -11.21 3.87 22.27
C PRO A 154 -12.20 3.08 21.42
N ARG A 155 -13.50 3.28 21.62
CA ARG A 155 -14.54 2.60 20.82
C ARG A 155 -14.56 3.05 19.37
N ARG A 156 -14.01 4.24 19.08
CA ARG A 156 -13.87 4.81 17.74
C ARG A 156 -12.46 4.69 17.18
N MET A 157 -11.56 4.03 17.91
CA MET A 157 -10.19 3.78 17.46
C MET A 157 -10.19 3.07 16.11
N ARG A 158 -9.37 3.58 15.19
CA ARG A 158 -9.10 2.89 13.93
C ARG A 158 -7.97 1.90 14.15
N VAL A 159 -8.12 0.73 13.58
CA VAL A 159 -7.18 -0.39 13.69
C VAL A 159 -6.69 -0.71 12.30
N ARG A 160 -5.37 -0.79 12.17
CA ARG A 160 -4.67 -1.23 10.96
C ARG A 160 -4.04 -2.59 11.26
N TYR A 161 -4.34 -3.60 10.44
CA TYR A 161 -3.68 -4.91 10.49
C TYR A 161 -2.58 -5.00 9.43
N PHE A 162 -1.47 -5.64 9.75
CA PHE A 162 -0.41 -5.96 8.80
C PHE A 162 0.40 -7.17 9.30
N PHE A 163 1.12 -7.82 8.39
CA PHE A 163 1.93 -8.97 8.76
C PHE A 163 3.27 -8.52 9.36
N ARG A 164 3.80 -9.33 10.27
CA ARG A 164 5.09 -9.08 10.90
C ARG A 164 6.18 -8.95 9.82
N GLY A 165 7.03 -7.93 9.98
CA GLY A 165 8.05 -7.56 8.99
C GLY A 165 7.61 -6.50 7.98
N GLU A 166 6.32 -6.19 7.89
CA GLU A 166 5.80 -5.19 6.96
C GLU A 166 5.67 -3.79 7.59
N GLY A 167 5.89 -3.64 8.90
CA GLY A 167 5.65 -2.41 9.64
C GLY A 167 6.37 -1.18 9.07
N SER A 168 7.59 -1.32 8.55
CA SER A 168 8.36 -0.20 7.97
C SER A 168 7.72 0.41 6.72
N ALA A 169 6.86 -0.32 6.02
CA ALA A 169 6.15 0.17 4.84
C ALA A 169 4.86 0.93 5.18
N TYR A 170 4.31 0.74 6.38
CA TYR A 170 2.96 1.19 6.75
C TYR A 170 2.89 2.06 8.00
N LEU A 171 3.91 2.00 8.87
CA LEU A 171 3.99 2.80 10.08
C LEU A 171 4.81 4.05 9.82
N GLU A 172 4.29 5.15 10.34
CA GLU A 172 5.01 6.41 10.37
C GLU A 172 6.17 6.32 11.36
N PRO A 173 7.29 7.03 11.11
CA PRO A 173 8.36 7.15 12.10
C PRO A 173 7.79 7.71 13.41
N PRO A 174 8.17 7.14 14.57
CA PRO A 174 7.68 7.62 15.85
C PRO A 174 8.14 9.08 16.07
N PRO A 175 7.31 9.90 16.73
CA PRO A 175 7.70 11.25 17.11
C PRO A 175 8.92 11.21 18.03
N MET A 176 9.80 12.21 17.89
CA MET A 176 10.95 12.39 18.78
C MET A 176 10.52 12.81 20.20
N ASP A 177 9.39 13.50 20.30
CA ASP A 177 8.84 14.01 21.55
C ASP A 177 7.52 13.29 21.89
N VAL A 178 7.51 12.63 23.04
CA VAL A 178 6.36 11.94 23.63
C VAL A 178 5.93 12.55 24.96
N SER A 179 6.42 13.75 25.28
CA SER A 179 6.12 14.47 26.54
C SER A 179 4.63 14.78 26.74
N ALA A 180 3.84 14.74 25.66
CA ALA A 180 2.39 14.91 25.70
C ALA A 180 1.64 13.71 26.32
N LEU A 181 2.31 12.56 26.46
CA LEU A 181 1.73 11.35 27.06
C LEU A 181 1.86 11.36 28.58
N SER A 182 1.08 10.53 29.27
CA SER A 182 1.24 10.31 30.71
C SER A 182 2.64 9.78 31.06
N GLN A 183 3.10 10.02 32.30
CA GLN A 183 4.39 9.52 32.77
C GLN A 183 4.49 7.99 32.68
N HIS A 184 3.41 7.28 33.00
CA HIS A 184 3.35 5.82 32.86
C HIS A 184 3.51 5.41 31.38
N ALA A 185 2.83 6.07 30.44
CA ALA A 185 2.99 5.81 29.01
C ALA A 185 4.41 6.12 28.50
N GLN A 186 5.03 7.21 28.95
CA GLN A 186 6.43 7.53 28.61
C GLN A 186 7.40 6.46 29.11
N ASN A 187 7.24 6.01 30.37
CA ASN A 187 8.07 4.97 30.96
C ASN A 187 7.90 3.63 30.23
N VAL A 188 6.66 3.23 29.96
CA VAL A 188 6.35 2.00 29.20
C VAL A 188 6.93 2.08 27.79
N TYR A 189 6.79 3.22 27.11
CA TYR A 189 7.33 3.41 25.76
C TYR A 189 8.86 3.34 25.72
N ALA A 190 9.54 4.00 26.66
CA ALA A 190 10.99 3.93 26.78
C ALA A 190 11.48 2.50 27.07
N PHE A 191 10.76 1.77 27.92
CA PHE A 191 11.07 0.39 28.25
C PHE A 191 10.92 -0.54 27.03
N LEU A 192 9.80 -0.44 26.30
CA LEU A 192 9.56 -1.20 25.07
C LEU A 192 10.58 -0.87 23.97
N LYS A 193 11.13 0.35 23.93
CA LYS A 193 12.20 0.72 23.00
C LYS A 193 13.51 0.00 23.27
N GLY A 194 13.82 -0.31 24.54
CA GLY A 194 15.02 -1.03 24.93
C GLY A 194 14.88 -2.55 24.78
N GLU A 195 13.77 -3.10 25.28
CA GLU A 195 13.58 -4.55 25.41
C GLU A 195 12.82 -5.19 24.22
N GLY A 196 12.09 -4.39 23.44
CA GLY A 196 11.23 -4.89 22.36
C GLY A 196 9.89 -5.42 22.87
N ALA A 197 9.40 -6.51 22.26
CA ALA A 197 8.09 -7.07 22.56
C ALA A 197 8.10 -7.82 23.91
N LEU A 198 7.12 -7.51 24.77
CA LEU A 198 7.05 -8.03 26.14
C LEU A 198 5.61 -8.39 26.53
N PHE A 199 5.46 -9.37 27.41
CA PHE A 199 4.18 -9.66 28.04
C PHE A 199 3.86 -8.61 29.11
N LEU A 200 2.56 -8.37 29.33
CA LEU A 200 2.08 -7.40 30.31
C LEU A 200 2.60 -7.67 31.73
N ALA A 201 2.68 -8.94 32.14
CA ALA A 201 3.13 -9.32 33.49
C ALA A 201 4.61 -8.96 33.72
N ASP A 202 5.46 -9.20 32.72
CA ASP A 202 6.89 -8.87 32.78
C ASP A 202 7.09 -7.36 32.84
N MET A 203 6.29 -6.61 32.08
CA MET A 203 6.29 -5.14 32.09
C MET A 203 5.85 -4.56 33.43
N CYS A 204 4.79 -5.11 34.04
CA CYS A 204 4.34 -4.70 35.37
C CYS A 204 5.45 -4.92 36.41
N THR A 205 6.12 -6.07 36.34
CA THR A 205 7.21 -6.42 37.27
C THR A 205 8.42 -5.51 37.09
N ALA A 206 8.85 -5.29 35.85
CA ALA A 206 10.07 -4.52 35.56
C ALA A 206 9.92 -3.01 35.85
N LEU A 207 8.71 -2.47 35.71
CA LEU A 207 8.42 -1.05 35.94
C LEU A 207 7.78 -0.77 37.30
N GLU A 208 7.59 -1.79 38.14
CA GLU A 208 6.86 -1.71 39.41
C GLU A 208 5.49 -1.02 39.26
N LEU A 209 4.78 -1.36 38.18
CA LEU A 209 3.46 -0.82 37.86
C LEU A 209 2.35 -1.79 38.21
N ASP A 210 1.27 -1.25 38.76
CA ASP A 210 0.02 -1.97 38.90
C ASP A 210 -0.54 -2.30 37.51
N ARG A 211 -1.23 -3.45 37.42
CA ARG A 211 -1.80 -3.91 36.15
C ARG A 211 -2.70 -2.88 35.48
N ALA A 212 -3.51 -2.18 36.27
CA ALA A 212 -4.43 -1.16 35.75
C ALA A 212 -3.68 0.02 35.12
N ASP A 213 -2.59 0.48 35.75
CA ASP A 213 -1.78 1.59 35.25
C ASP A 213 -1.01 1.19 33.99
N ALA A 214 -0.49 -0.04 33.94
CA ALA A 214 0.15 -0.58 32.74
C ALA A 214 -0.86 -0.73 31.57
N GLU A 215 -2.07 -1.24 31.83
CA GLU A 215 -3.13 -1.34 30.81
C GLU A 215 -3.58 0.05 30.31
N ALA A 216 -3.68 1.04 31.19
CA ALA A 216 -4.01 2.42 30.83
C ALA A 216 -2.90 3.08 29.98
N ALA A 217 -1.65 2.91 30.39
CA ALA A 217 -0.47 3.40 29.65
C ALA A 217 -0.37 2.78 28.26
N LEU A 218 -0.54 1.45 28.14
CA LEU A 218 -0.55 0.77 26.86
C LEU A 218 -1.72 1.21 25.98
N THR A 219 -2.89 1.44 26.57
CA THR A 219 -4.04 1.96 25.82
C THR A 219 -3.74 3.34 25.25
N GLU A 220 -3.12 4.23 26.03
CA GLU A 220 -2.70 5.56 25.55
C GLU A 220 -1.71 5.47 24.39
N LEU A 221 -0.72 4.57 24.50
CA LEU A 221 0.28 4.34 23.44
C LEU A 221 -0.35 3.75 22.18
N VAL A 222 -1.27 2.79 22.34
CA VAL A 222 -2.05 2.19 21.25
C VAL A 222 -2.89 3.26 20.55
N MET A 223 -3.59 4.12 21.30
CA MET A 223 -4.41 5.20 20.74
C MET A 223 -3.56 6.23 19.97
N SER A 224 -2.30 6.39 20.39
CA SER A 224 -1.30 7.25 19.74
C SER A 224 -0.57 6.57 18.57
N GLY A 225 -0.82 5.27 18.32
CA GLY A 225 -0.17 4.49 17.27
C GLY A 225 1.34 4.26 17.47
N LEU A 226 1.80 4.31 18.72
CA LEU A 226 3.22 4.18 19.07
C LEU A 226 3.67 2.74 19.34
N VAL A 227 2.71 1.85 19.61
CA VAL A 227 2.95 0.44 19.89
C VAL A 227 2.06 -0.44 19.04
N THR A 228 2.60 -1.59 18.66
CA THR A 228 1.87 -2.66 17.97
C THR A 228 1.56 -3.78 18.95
N ASN A 229 0.54 -4.57 18.67
CA ASN A 229 0.15 -5.69 19.52
C ASN A 229 -0.40 -6.85 18.66
N ASP A 230 -0.31 -8.08 19.16
CA ASP A 230 -0.77 -9.31 18.51
C ASP A 230 -1.86 -10.04 19.31
N SER A 231 -2.33 -9.46 20.41
CA SER A 231 -3.48 -9.96 21.17
C SER A 231 -4.78 -9.35 20.65
N LEU A 232 -5.60 -10.17 20.00
CA LEU A 232 -6.94 -9.76 19.58
C LEU A 232 -7.88 -9.54 20.78
N ASP A 233 -7.67 -10.26 21.89
CA ASP A 233 -8.42 -10.06 23.13
C ASP A 233 -8.20 -8.66 23.71
N ALA A 234 -6.93 -8.21 23.78
CA ALA A 234 -6.59 -6.86 24.21
C ALA A 234 -7.29 -5.82 23.33
N LEU A 235 -7.30 -6.02 22.00
CA LEU A 235 -8.01 -5.13 21.09
C LEU A 235 -9.52 -5.09 21.39
N ARG A 236 -10.15 -6.26 21.54
CA ARG A 236 -11.59 -6.39 21.83
C ARG A 236 -11.98 -5.68 23.12
N ARG A 237 -11.18 -5.79 24.17
CA ARG A 237 -11.38 -5.07 25.46
C ARG A 237 -11.30 -3.55 25.28
N ILE A 238 -10.29 -3.06 24.55
CA ILE A 238 -10.10 -1.63 24.27
C ILE A 238 -11.30 -1.09 23.48
N VAL A 239 -11.65 -1.70 22.35
CA VAL A 239 -12.78 -1.23 21.52
C VAL A 239 -14.13 -1.51 22.21
N GLY A 240 -14.17 -2.50 23.11
CA GLY A 240 -15.26 -2.83 24.03
C GLY A 240 -15.58 -1.71 25.01
N GLY A 241 -14.58 -0.90 25.36
CA GLY A 241 -14.64 0.10 26.43
C GLY A 241 -14.55 -0.53 27.82
N GLU A 242 -13.95 -1.71 27.92
CA GLU A 242 -13.65 -2.39 29.20
C GLU A 242 -12.37 -1.82 29.84
N VAL A 243 -11.52 -1.17 29.03
CA VAL A 243 -10.35 -0.45 29.50
C VAL A 243 -10.68 1.05 29.51
N VAL A 244 -10.48 1.69 30.67
CA VAL A 244 -10.69 3.12 30.83
C VAL A 244 -9.57 3.87 30.12
N ALA A 245 -9.92 4.69 29.14
CA ALA A 245 -8.95 5.62 28.56
C ALA A 245 -8.49 6.61 29.64
N PRO A 246 -7.18 6.91 29.75
CA PRO A 246 -6.76 8.02 30.59
C PRO A 246 -7.42 9.32 30.11
N ALA A 247 -7.64 10.26 31.03
CA ALA A 247 -8.20 11.57 30.72
C ALA A 247 -7.28 12.29 29.72
N ALA A 248 -7.62 12.18 28.43
CA ALA A 248 -6.79 12.68 27.34
C ALA A 248 -6.71 14.20 27.43
N GLN A 249 -5.59 14.73 27.92
CA GLN A 249 -5.37 16.17 27.88
C GLN A 249 -5.02 16.63 26.46
N HIS A 250 -4.33 15.86 25.61
CA HIS A 250 -3.90 16.38 24.29
C HIS A 250 -3.71 15.33 23.18
N ALA A 251 -4.67 14.41 22.96
CA ALA A 251 -4.67 13.60 21.73
C ALA A 251 -5.18 14.45 20.55
N ARG A 252 -4.30 15.19 19.88
CA ARG A 252 -4.61 15.80 18.58
C ARG A 252 -4.99 14.67 17.61
N GLN A 253 -6.23 14.68 17.10
CA GLN A 253 -6.63 13.79 16.02
C GLN A 253 -5.73 14.09 14.82
N ARG A 254 -4.81 13.18 14.52
CA ARG A 254 -3.95 13.29 13.33
C ARG A 254 -4.79 12.86 12.11
N PRO A 255 -5.00 13.74 11.11
CA PRO A 255 -5.72 13.36 9.91
C PRO A 255 -4.95 12.30 9.14
N LEU A 256 -5.63 11.22 8.75
CA LEU A 256 -5.03 10.04 8.11
C LEU A 256 -5.15 10.08 6.57
N SER A 257 -5.80 11.11 6.05
CA SER A 257 -5.96 11.36 4.62
C SER A 257 -5.75 12.85 4.33
N THR A 258 -5.22 13.15 3.15
CA THR A 258 -5.16 14.53 2.63
C THR A 258 -6.54 15.19 2.61
N LEU A 259 -7.61 14.42 2.40
CA LEU A 259 -8.99 14.91 2.48
C LEU A 259 -9.40 15.26 3.91
N GLU A 260 -9.05 14.41 4.89
CA GLU A 260 -9.32 14.71 6.31
C GLU A 260 -8.53 15.93 6.77
N THR A 261 -7.29 16.10 6.30
CA THR A 261 -6.48 17.30 6.57
C THR A 261 -7.17 18.54 6.01
N GLN A 262 -7.61 18.51 4.76
CA GLN A 262 -8.32 19.62 4.12
C GLN A 262 -9.67 19.95 4.78
N LEU A 263 -10.37 18.94 5.32
CA LEU A 263 -11.61 19.14 6.07
C LEU A 263 -11.36 19.73 7.47
N ALA A 264 -10.23 19.39 8.10
CA ALA A 264 -9.87 19.93 9.41
C ALA A 264 -9.35 21.38 9.36
N GLU A 265 -8.91 21.84 8.18
CA GLU A 265 -8.43 23.23 7.94
C GLU A 265 -9.57 24.22 7.61
N ARG A 266 -10.80 23.74 7.37
CA ARG A 266 -12.00 24.56 7.08
C ARG A 266 -12.85 24.79 8.32
#